data_AF-A0A1V3ST14-F1
#
_entry.id   AF-A0A1V3ST14-F1
#
_cell.length_a   1.000
_cell.length_b   1.000
_cell.length_c   1.000
_cell.angle_alpha   90.00
_cell.angle_beta   90.00
_cell.angle_gamma   90.00
#
_symmetry.space_group_name_H-M   'P 1'
#
loop_
_entity.id
_entity.type
_entity.pdbx_description
1 polymer ?
#
loop_
_entity_poly.entity_id
_entity_poly.type
_entity_poly.pdbx_seq_one_letter_code
_entity_poly.pdbx_strand_id
1 'polypeptide(L)' 'MDRLEEIVRVLEGQDRPLEESMALFEEGMKLSNECRDILEKTEKKITVLLSREEGEVPFSEEEKTEERGQEPSQDG' A
#
# COMPACT_ATOMS: atom_id res chain seq x y z
N MET A 1 12.69 -7.60 4.72
CA MET A 1 11.79 -7.13 5.80
C MET A 1 12.59 -6.60 6.97
N ASP A 2 13.75 -7.19 7.27
CA ASP A 2 14.63 -6.85 8.39
C ASP A 2 14.90 -5.34 8.56
N ARG A 3 15.05 -4.60 7.46
CA ARG A 3 15.25 -3.15 7.51
C ARG A 3 14.04 -2.38 8.02
N LEU A 4 12.82 -2.78 7.63
CA LEU A 4 11.60 -2.13 8.11
C LEU A 4 11.41 -2.38 9.60
N GLU A 5 11.69 -3.60 10.07
CA GLU A 5 11.66 -3.95 11.49
C GLU A 5 12.72 -3.18 12.29
N GLU A 6 13.92 -3.02 11.73
CA GLU A 6 14.98 -2.21 12.32
C GLU A 6 14.54 -0.74 12.44
N ILE A 7 13.96 -0.16 11.37
CA ILE A 7 13.42 1.20 11.38
C ILE A 7 12.37 1.38 12.47
N VAL A 8 11.43 0.43 12.62
CA VAL A 8 10.41 0.48 13.68
C VAL A 8 11.06 0.49 15.06
N ARG A 9 11.97 -0.45 15.34
CA ARG A 9 12.68 -0.51 16.63
C ARG A 9 13.45 0.77 16.93
N VAL A 10 14.07 1.35 15.90
CA VAL A 10 14.81 2.60 15.98
C VAL A 10 13.84 3.76 16.27
N LEU A 11 12.71 3.86 15.58
CA LEU A 11 11.72 4.93 15.79
C LEU A 11 11.00 4.84 17.14
N GLU A 12 10.88 3.66 17.75
CA GLU A 12 10.30 3.48 19.10
C GLU A 12 11.21 4.00 20.23
N GLY A 13 12.49 4.25 19.96
CA GLY A 13 13.43 4.78 20.93
C GLY A 13 13.17 6.25 21.31
N GLN A 14 13.42 6.60 22.57
CA GLN A 14 13.25 7.96 23.10
C GLN A 14 14.60 8.68 23.14
N ASP A 15 15.01 9.29 22.03
CA ASP A 15 16.02 10.38 21.93
C ASP A 15 16.69 10.33 20.56
N ARG A 16 16.04 10.98 19.59
CA ARG A 16 16.56 11.09 18.23
C ARG A 16 16.23 12.48 17.67
N PRO A 17 17.14 13.10 16.91
CA PRO A 17 16.82 14.31 16.18
C PRO A 17 15.58 14.13 15.30
N LEU A 18 14.77 15.17 15.20
CA LEU A 18 13.54 15.15 14.41
C LEU A 18 13.84 14.82 12.95
N GLU A 19 14.89 15.41 12.39
CA GLU A 19 15.32 15.20 11.01
C GLU A 19 15.69 13.74 10.74
N GLU A 20 16.34 13.07 11.70
CA GLU A 20 16.68 11.65 11.59
C GLU A 20 15.42 10.79 11.65
N SER A 21 14.49 11.12 12.55
CA SER A 21 13.20 10.43 12.67
C SER A 21 12.36 10.58 11.40
N MET A 22 12.38 11.76 10.77
CA MET A 22 11.69 12.00 9.50
C MET A 22 12.29 11.19 8.36
N ALA A 23 13.61 11.15 8.24
CA ALA A 23 14.28 10.35 7.21
C ALA A 23 13.97 8.85 7.34
N LEU A 24 14.02 8.32 8.56
CA LEU A 24 13.67 6.93 8.86
C LEU A 24 12.20 6.62 8.59
N PHE A 25 11.30 7.53 8.91
CA PHE A 25 9.87 7.38 8.61
C PHE A 25 9.62 7.32 7.10
N GLU A 26 10.23 8.20 6.31
CA GLU A 26 10.12 8.18 4.86
C GLU A 26 10.66 6.88 4.25
N GLU A 27 11.79 6.39 4.77
CA GLU A 27 12.35 5.09 4.38
C GLU A 27 11.38 3.95 4.71
N GLY A 28 10.84 3.93 5.94
CA GLY A 28 9.87 2.92 6.38
C GLY A 28 8.59 2.91 5.53
N MET A 29 8.09 4.09 5.15
CA MET A 29 6.94 4.22 4.26
C MET A 29 7.20 3.64 2.88
N LYS A 30 8.39 3.86 2.31
CA LYS A 30 8.77 3.26 1.00
C LYS A 30 8.81 1.74 1.09
N LEU A 31 9.49 1.20 2.10
CA LEU A 31 9.59 -0.25 2.30
C LEU A 31 8.22 -0.89 2.53
N SER A 32 7.34 -0.25 3.30
CA SER A 32 5.97 -0.71 3.54
C SER A 32 5.15 -0.78 2.24
N ASN A 33 5.25 0.25 1.40
CA ASN A 33 4.58 0.25 0.10
C ASN A 33 5.11 -0.86 -0.82
N GLU A 34 6.42 -1.06 -0.89
CA GLU A 34 7.01 -2.14 -1.69
C GLU A 34 6.51 -3.52 -1.24
N CYS A 35 6.35 -3.72 0.06
CA CYS A 35 5.84 -4.97 0.61
C CYS A 35 4.38 -5.21 0.20
N ARG A 36 3.55 -4.16 0.26
CA ARG A 36 2.17 -4.22 -0.24
C ARG A 36 2.15 -4.61 -1.72
N ASP A 37 2.96 -3.98 -2.55
CA ASP A 37 3.00 -4.26 -3.99
C ASP A 37 3.43 -5.71 -4.28
N ILE A 38 4.36 -6.26 -3.50
CA ILE A 38 4.76 -7.67 -3.60
C ILE A 38 3.60 -8.59 -3.24
N LEU A 39 2.90 -8.31 -2.14
CA LEU A 39 1.74 -9.10 -1.70
C LEU A 39 0.64 -9.09 -2.77
N GLU A 40 0.30 -7.92 -3.28
CA GLU A 40 -0.73 -7.74 -4.31
C GLU A 40 -0.37 -8.48 -5.61
N LYS A 41 0.87 -8.37 -6.08
CA LYS A 41 1.35 -9.13 -7.25
C LYS A 41 1.32 -10.64 -7.01
N THR A 42 1.66 -11.07 -5.81
CA THR A 42 1.66 -12.49 -5.44
C THR A 42 0.25 -13.03 -5.39
N GLU A 43 -0.68 -12.30 -4.79
CA GLU A 43 -2.10 -12.62 -4.76
C GLU A 43 -2.66 -12.74 -6.17
N LYS A 44 -2.46 -11.72 -7.03
CA LYS A 44 -2.85 -11.75 -8.44
C LYS A 44 -2.33 -12.99 -9.17
N LYS A 45 -1.07 -13.35 -8.94
CA LYS A 45 -0.46 -14.55 -9.54
C LYS A 45 -1.14 -15.84 -9.07
N ILE A 46 -1.44 -15.95 -7.76
CA ILE A 46 -2.15 -17.10 -7.19
C ILE A 46 -3.54 -17.20 -7.80
N THR A 47 -4.27 -16.09 -7.86
CA THR A 47 -5.61 -16.03 -8.47
C THR A 47 -5.60 -16.54 -9.91
N VAL A 48 -4.67 -16.05 -10.75
CA VAL A 48 -4.56 -16.51 -12.15
C VAL A 48 -4.27 -18.01 -12.25
N LEU A 49 -3.44 -18.56 -11.35
CA LEU A 49 -3.13 -19.98 -11.34
C LEU A 49 -4.36 -20.83 -10.99
N LEU A 50 -5.13 -20.43 -9.97
CA LEU A 50 -6.36 -21.12 -9.56
C LEU A 50 -7.46 -20.98 -10.61
N SER A 51 -7.68 -19.77 -11.13
CA SER A 51 -8.60 -19.47 -12.23
C SER A 51 -8.31 -20.30 -13.49
N ARG A 52 -7.04 -20.57 -13.81
CA ARG A 52 -6.67 -21.42 -14.94
C ARG A 52 -7.00 -22.90 -14.71
N GLU A 53 -7.00 -23.35 -13.47
CA GLU A 53 -7.33 -24.72 -13.08
C GLU A 53 -8.85 -24.94 -13.04
N GLU A 54 -9.63 -23.92 -12.65
CA GLU A 54 -11.09 -23.99 -12.54
C GLU A 54 -11.88 -23.38 -13.72
N GLY A 55 -11.21 -22.69 -14.65
CA GLY A 55 -11.85 -22.04 -15.80
C GLY A 55 -12.56 -20.72 -15.51
N GLU A 56 -12.32 -20.11 -14.34
CA GLU A 56 -12.90 -18.82 -13.94
C GLU A 56 -12.02 -17.62 -14.37
N VAL A 57 -12.64 -16.44 -14.53
CA VAL A 57 -12.01 -15.21 -15.05
C VAL A 57 -11.24 -14.50 -13.92
N PRO A 58 -10.00 -14.02 -14.12
CA PRO A 58 -9.21 -13.44 -13.03
C PRO A 58 -9.78 -12.10 -12.56
N PHE A 59 -9.62 -11.82 -11.26
CA PHE A 59 -9.94 -10.55 -10.63
C PHE A 59 -9.09 -9.42 -11.24
N SER A 60 -9.65 -8.67 -12.19
CA SER A 60 -9.04 -7.44 -12.71
C SER A 60 -9.59 -6.24 -11.95
N GLU A 61 -8.70 -5.40 -11.42
CA GLU A 61 -9.05 -4.09 -10.88
C GLU A 61 -9.47 -3.15 -12.02
N GLU A 62 -10.70 -3.27 -12.48
CA GLU A 62 -11.43 -2.18 -13.10
C GLU A 62 -12.58 -1.84 -12.15
N GLU A 63 -12.33 -0.87 -11.26
CA GLU A 63 -13.29 0.16 -10.85
C GLU A 63 -12.62 1.13 -9.86
N LYS A 64 -11.75 1.99 -10.40
CA LYS A 64 -11.55 3.31 -9.82
C LYS A 64 -12.37 4.29 -10.66
N THR A 65 -13.68 4.20 -10.55
CA THR A 65 -14.57 5.25 -11.04
C THR A 65 -14.28 6.52 -10.25
N GLU A 66 -13.61 7.44 -10.93
CA GLU A 66 -13.53 8.84 -10.55
C GLU A 66 -14.96 9.41 -10.51
N GLU A 67 -15.53 9.64 -9.32
CA GLU A 67 -16.56 10.68 -9.18
C GLU A 67 -15.88 11.99 -8.74
N ARG A 68 -15.37 12.70 -9.75
CA ARG A 68 -15.16 14.13 -9.69
C ARG A 68 -16.53 14.82 -9.79
N GLY A 69 -17.04 15.28 -8.66
CA GLY A 69 -17.75 16.56 -8.53
C GLY A 69 -19.23 16.62 -8.90
N GLN A 70 -20.06 16.82 -7.88
CA GLN A 70 -21.06 17.91 -7.88
C GLN A 70 -21.55 18.15 -6.45
N GLU A 71 -21.11 19.24 -5.82
CA GLU A 71 -21.90 19.87 -4.77
C GLU A 71 -23.01 20.67 -5.48
N PRO A 72 -24.31 20.35 -5.27
CA PRO A 72 -25.35 21.27 -5.67
C PRO A 72 -25.35 22.43 -4.68
N SER A 73 -24.88 23.59 -5.14
CA SER A 73 -25.20 24.88 -4.56
C SER A 73 -26.73 25.02 -4.45
N GLN A 74 -27.26 25.04 -3.23
CA GLN A 74 -28.60 25.54 -2.97
C GLN A 74 -28.49 26.93 -2.35
N ASP A 75 -28.53 27.92 -3.24
CA ASP A 75 -29.04 29.26 -2.96
C ASP A 75 -30.57 29.19 -2.97
N GLY A 76 -31.22 29.73 -1.93
CA GLY A 76 -32.67 29.70 -1.73
C GLY A 76 -33.08 30.09 -0.32
#